data_AF-A0AAW7LLP9-F1
#
_entry.id   AF-A0AAW7LLP9-F1
#
_cell.length_a   1.000
_cell.length_b   1.000
_cell.length_c   1.000
_cell.angle_alpha   90.00
_cell.angle_beta   90.00
_cell.angle_gamma   90.00
#
_symmetry.space_group_name_H-M   'P 1'
#
loop_
_entity.id
_entity.type
_entity.pdbx_description
1 polymer ?
#
loop_
_entity_poly.entity_id
_entity_poly.type
_entity_poly.pdbx_seq_one_letter_code
_entity_poly.pdbx_strand_id
1 'polypeptide(L)'
;MPVSLTPPLSDFSTGVAVHSEEDAKQKIIMPYLRSLGYSEKEMRFENPITVQAGSRKVTLYSDIEILVDGRPEIIIDAKKPSHTINDTDVLQVTSYAKLVDVQSAYCAFVTNGHDLKGVNVSTGAAMPGIP
;
A
#
# COMPACT_ATOMS: atom_id res chain seq x y z
N MET A 1 -0.48 20.45 15.80
CA MET A 1 -0.29 19.33 14.86
C MET A 1 -1.41 19.45 13.84
N PRO A 2 -1.15 19.88 12.60
CA PRO A 2 -2.24 19.95 11.63
C PRO A 2 -2.63 18.51 11.29
N VAL A 3 -3.89 18.19 11.56
CA VAL A 3 -4.59 17.05 10.96
C VAL A 3 -4.55 17.27 9.45
N SER A 4 -3.54 16.70 8.79
CA SER A 4 -3.50 16.62 7.33
C SER A 4 -4.72 15.83 6.92
N LEU A 5 -5.71 16.54 6.36
CA LEU A 5 -6.82 15.95 5.63
C LEU A 5 -6.18 15.24 4.43
N THR A 6 -5.77 13.98 4.60
CA THR A 6 -5.30 13.17 3.49
C THR A 6 -6.45 13.11 2.49
N PRO A 7 -6.29 13.64 1.27
CA PRO A 7 -7.38 13.66 0.30
C PRO A 7 -7.84 12.22 0.07
N PRO A 8 -9.15 11.94 0.01
CA PRO A 8 -9.59 10.59 -0.28
C PRO A 8 -9.07 10.18 -1.64
N LEU A 9 -8.49 8.99 -1.74
CA LEU A 9 -8.00 8.41 -2.99
C LEU A 9 -9.06 8.46 -4.11
N SER A 10 -10.33 8.41 -3.72
CA SER A 10 -11.49 8.52 -4.61
C SER A 10 -11.51 9.82 -5.44
N ASP A 11 -10.93 10.91 -4.95
CA ASP A 11 -10.84 12.20 -5.66
C ASP A 11 -9.98 12.07 -6.94
N PHE A 12 -8.87 11.33 -6.84
CA PHE A 12 -7.97 11.05 -7.98
C PHE A 12 -8.55 10.01 -8.94
N SER A 13 -9.47 9.19 -8.47
CA SER A 13 -10.14 8.16 -9.27
C SER A 13 -11.34 8.70 -10.05
N THR A 14 -11.88 9.84 -9.63
CA THR A 14 -13.10 10.41 -10.18
C THR A 14 -12.84 10.92 -11.60
N GLY A 15 -13.32 10.17 -12.59
CA GLY A 15 -13.17 10.49 -14.02
C GLY A 15 -11.97 9.82 -14.71
N VAL A 16 -11.23 8.96 -14.00
CA VAL A 16 -10.09 8.23 -14.57
C VAL A 16 -10.52 6.81 -14.96
N ALA A 17 -10.54 6.52 -16.26
CA ALA A 17 -10.74 5.16 -16.77
C ALA A 17 -9.44 4.35 -16.63
N VAL A 18 -9.37 3.57 -15.57
CA VAL A 18 -8.27 2.62 -15.29
C VAL A 18 -8.73 1.22 -15.70
N HIS A 19 -7.98 0.59 -16.60
CA HIS A 19 -8.27 -0.77 -17.09
C HIS A 19 -7.28 -1.81 -16.56
N SER A 20 -6.13 -1.35 -16.06
CA SER A 20 -5.03 -2.18 -15.57
C SER A 20 -4.53 -1.67 -14.22
N GLU A 21 -3.85 -2.56 -13.48
CA GLU A 21 -3.19 -2.24 -12.21
C GLU A 21 -2.14 -1.13 -12.37
N GLU A 22 -1.35 -1.18 -13.45
CA GLU A 22 -0.37 -0.14 -13.80
C GLU A 22 -1.00 1.23 -14.05
N ASP A 23 -2.15 1.29 -14.74
CA ASP A 23 -2.89 2.54 -14.94
C ASP A 23 -3.37 3.11 -13.60
N ALA A 24 -3.92 2.27 -12.72
CA ALA A 24 -4.40 2.71 -11.39
C ALA A 24 -3.22 3.25 -10.57
N LYS A 25 -2.08 2.58 -10.64
CA LYS A 25 -0.85 3.00 -9.99
C LYS A 25 -0.32 4.33 -10.51
N GLN A 26 -0.21 4.52 -11.83
CA GLN A 26 0.34 5.73 -12.44
C GLN A 26 -0.62 6.93 -12.39
N LYS A 27 -1.92 6.71 -12.58
CA LYS A 27 -2.92 7.79 -12.69
C LYS A 27 -3.57 8.16 -11.36
N ILE A 28 -3.54 7.26 -10.36
CA ILE A 28 -4.22 7.47 -9.08
C ILE A 28 -3.21 7.42 -7.93
N ILE A 29 -2.44 6.32 -7.80
CA ILE A 29 -1.54 6.15 -6.65
C ILE A 29 -0.35 7.10 -6.69
N MET A 30 0.32 7.22 -7.82
CA MET A 30 1.44 8.16 -8.03
C MET A 30 1.08 9.60 -7.65
N PRO A 31 0.00 10.22 -8.20
CA PRO A 31 -0.38 11.56 -7.81
C PRO A 31 -0.86 11.66 -6.37
N TYR A 32 -1.51 10.62 -5.83
CA TYR A 32 -1.90 10.56 -4.42
C TYR A 32 -0.68 10.61 -3.49
N LEU A 33 0.32 9.75 -3.72
CA LEU A 33 1.56 9.72 -2.96
C LEU A 33 2.36 11.02 -3.09
N ARG A 34 2.40 11.59 -4.31
CA ARG A 34 3.02 12.90 -4.54
C ARG A 34 2.30 14.01 -3.77
N SER A 35 0.97 13.96 -3.68
CA SER A 35 0.17 14.92 -2.91
C SER A 35 0.41 14.81 -1.40
N LEU A 36 0.78 13.62 -0.91
CA LEU A 36 1.19 13.41 0.49
C LEU A 36 2.62 13.93 0.77
N GLY A 37 3.40 14.21 -0.28
CA GLY A 37 4.77 14.70 -0.17
C GLY A 37 5.84 13.61 -0.25
N TYR A 38 5.44 12.35 -0.52
CA TYR A 38 6.40 11.27 -0.74
C TYR A 38 7.11 11.46 -2.08
N SER A 39 8.43 11.23 -2.09
CA SER A 39 9.23 11.25 -3.32
C SER A 39 9.35 9.86 -3.93
N GLU A 40 9.37 9.81 -5.26
CA GLU A 40 9.61 8.57 -6.03
C GLU A 40 10.95 7.90 -5.69
N LYS A 41 11.90 8.65 -5.12
CA LYS A 41 13.19 8.14 -4.63
C LYS A 41 13.05 7.22 -3.41
N GLU A 42 12.03 7.46 -2.60
CA GLU A 42 11.70 6.66 -1.42
C GLU A 42 10.69 5.56 -1.76
N MET A 43 10.12 5.58 -2.97
CA MET A 43 9.19 4.56 -3.44
C MET A 43 9.94 3.46 -4.19
N ARG A 44 9.77 2.22 -3.77
CA ARG A 44 10.10 1.04 -4.56
C ARG A 44 8.85 0.48 -5.19
N PHE A 45 8.97 0.16 -6.47
CA PHE A 45 7.89 -0.38 -7.27
C PHE A 45 8.15 -1.85 -7.53
N GLU A 46 7.10 -2.67 -7.43
CA GLU A 46 7.13 -4.08 -7.84
C GLU A 46 8.22 -4.88 -7.12
N ASN A 47 8.39 -4.61 -5.82
CA ASN A 47 9.47 -5.19 -5.04
C ASN A 47 9.04 -6.56 -4.48
N PRO A 48 9.78 -7.64 -4.77
CA PRO A 48 9.49 -8.95 -4.20
C PRO A 48 9.92 -8.99 -2.73
N ILE A 49 8.94 -8.98 -1.85
CA ILE A 49 9.14 -9.16 -0.41
C ILE A 49 9.18 -10.67 -0.14
N THR A 50 10.36 -11.15 0.23
CA THR A 50 10.52 -12.56 0.63
C THR A 50 10.32 -12.66 2.13
N VAL A 51 9.20 -13.23 2.54
CA VAL A 51 8.83 -13.44 3.94
C VAL A 51 9.08 -14.88 4.34
N GLN A 52 9.61 -15.11 5.54
CA GLN A 52 9.81 -16.45 6.08
C GLN A 52 8.66 -16.81 7.02
N ALA A 53 7.69 -17.58 6.51
CA ALA A 53 6.59 -18.12 7.30
C ALA A 53 6.96 -19.50 7.84
N GLY A 54 7.64 -19.52 8.99
CA GLY A 54 8.15 -20.77 9.61
C GLY A 54 9.26 -21.40 8.76
N SER A 55 9.04 -22.61 8.24
CA SER A 55 10.00 -23.32 7.37
C SER A 55 9.82 -23.01 5.87
N ARG A 56 8.79 -22.25 5.49
CA ARG A 56 8.49 -21.91 4.09
C ARG A 56 8.86 -20.46 3.81
N LYS A 57 9.61 -20.24 2.73
CA LYS A 57 9.79 -18.92 2.12
C LYS A 57 8.62 -18.64 1.21
N VAL A 58 7.93 -17.54 1.44
CA VAL A 58 6.86 -17.03 0.58
C VAL A 58 7.38 -15.74 -0.04
N THR A 59 7.37 -15.66 -1.35
CA THR A 59 7.69 -14.42 -2.07
C THR A 59 6.40 -13.77 -2.48
N LEU A 60 6.16 -12.56 -1.99
CA LEU A 60 5.04 -11.72 -2.39
C LEU A 60 5.56 -10.53 -3.16
N TYR A 61 4.72 -10.04 -4.07
CA TYR A 61 5.03 -8.87 -4.87
C TYR A 61 4.16 -7.74 -4.34
N SER A 62 4.80 -6.67 -3.87
CA SER A 62 4.12 -5.44 -3.49
C SER A 62 4.26 -4.44 -4.61
N ASP A 63 3.15 -3.80 -4.97
CA ASP A 63 3.13 -2.81 -6.04
C ASP A 63 4.01 -1.61 -5.71
N ILE A 64 3.86 -1.08 -4.50
CA ILE A 64 4.60 0.08 -4.02
C ILE A 64 5.01 -0.14 -2.57
N GLU A 65 6.25 0.18 -2.27
CA GLU A 65 6.81 0.17 -0.92
C GLU A 65 7.48 1.51 -0.69
N ILE A 66 7.13 2.19 0.40
CA ILE A 66 7.75 3.46 0.78
C ILE A 66 8.82 3.16 1.82
N LEU A 67 10.05 3.54 1.49
CA LEU A 67 11.20 3.43 2.35
C LEU A 67 11.43 4.75 3.07
N VAL A 68 11.30 4.73 4.38
CA VAL A 68 11.65 5.85 5.26
C VAL A 68 13.00 5.51 5.89
N ASP A 69 13.98 6.41 5.77
CA ASP A 69 15.36 6.17 6.24
C ASP A 69 16.02 4.89 5.68
N GLY A 70 15.66 4.52 4.44
CA GLY A 70 16.15 3.30 3.78
C GLY A 70 15.52 2.00 4.27
N ARG A 71 14.40 2.09 5.01
CA ARG A 71 13.67 0.92 5.55
C ARG A 71 12.23 0.91 5.06
N PRO A 72 11.69 -0.26 4.67
CA PRO A 72 10.31 -0.37 4.21
C PRO A 72 9.34 -0.11 5.36
N GLU A 73 8.75 1.08 5.37
CA GLU A 73 7.86 1.52 6.45
C GLU A 73 6.40 1.34 6.05
N ILE A 74 6.09 1.53 4.77
CA ILE A 74 4.73 1.45 4.26
C ILE A 74 4.70 0.53 3.04
N ILE A 75 3.84 -0.48 3.07
CA ILE A 75 3.59 -1.35 1.93
C ILE A 75 2.22 -1.02 1.36
N ILE A 76 2.12 -0.90 0.04
CA ILE A 76 0.89 -0.62 -0.68
C ILE A 76 0.75 -1.67 -1.79
N ASP A 77 -0.37 -2.37 -1.76
CA ASP A 77 -0.78 -3.35 -2.77
C ASP A 77 -1.90 -2.74 -3.61
N ALA A 78 -1.67 -2.63 -4.91
CA ALA A 78 -2.61 -2.07 -5.86
C ALA A 78 -3.30 -3.21 -6.61
N LYS A 79 -4.58 -3.41 -6.35
CA LYS A 79 -5.43 -4.35 -7.09
C LYS A 79 -6.05 -3.69 -8.31
N LYS A 80 -6.57 -4.52 -9.20
CA LYS A 80 -7.39 -4.08 -10.33
C LYS A 80 -8.53 -3.20 -9.83
N PRO A 81 -8.90 -2.15 -10.58
CA PRO A 81 -10.04 -1.29 -10.21
C PRO A 81 -11.36 -2.04 -10.16
N SER A 82 -11.50 -3.11 -10.94
CA SER A 82 -12.66 -4.01 -10.86
C SER A 82 -12.68 -4.91 -9.62
N HIS A 83 -11.59 -4.98 -8.84
CA HIS A 83 -11.50 -5.80 -7.63
C HIS A 83 -12.07 -5.04 -6.43
N THR A 84 -12.92 -5.71 -5.66
CA THR A 84 -13.51 -5.13 -4.44
C THR A 84 -12.62 -5.47 -3.24
N ILE A 85 -12.12 -4.45 -2.54
CA ILE A 85 -11.26 -4.63 -1.37
C ILE A 85 -12.08 -5.18 -0.19
N ASN A 86 -11.83 -6.45 0.16
CA ASN A 86 -12.43 -7.11 1.31
C ASN A 86 -11.47 -7.17 2.50
N ASP A 87 -12.02 -7.46 3.68
CA ASP A 87 -11.24 -7.67 4.90
C ASP A 87 -10.21 -8.80 4.76
N THR A 88 -10.49 -9.80 3.91
CA THR A 88 -9.53 -10.86 3.60
C THR A 88 -8.29 -10.33 2.89
N ASP A 89 -8.43 -9.40 1.94
CA ASP A 89 -7.28 -8.77 1.26
C ASP A 89 -6.42 -7.98 2.26
N VAL A 90 -7.08 -7.23 3.14
CA VAL A 90 -6.42 -6.47 4.20
C VAL A 90 -5.70 -7.41 5.16
N LEU A 91 -6.36 -8.48 5.62
CA LEU A 91 -5.77 -9.46 6.52
C LEU A 91 -4.59 -10.18 5.89
N GLN A 92 -4.67 -10.46 4.58
CA GLN A 92 -3.60 -11.06 3.81
C GLN A 92 -2.38 -10.12 3.79
N VAL A 93 -2.54 -8.86 3.36
CA VAL A 93 -1.41 -7.91 3.31
C VAL A 93 -0.83 -7.66 4.71
N THR A 94 -1.67 -7.59 5.74
CA THR A 94 -1.26 -7.41 7.14
C THR A 94 -0.42 -8.59 7.64
N SER A 95 -0.90 -9.81 7.39
CA SER A 95 -0.22 -11.03 7.83
C SER A 95 1.16 -11.13 7.23
N TYR A 96 1.33 -10.67 5.99
CA TYR A 96 2.64 -10.65 5.34
C TYR A 96 3.52 -9.49 5.77
N ALA A 97 2.96 -8.30 5.95
CA ALA A 97 3.70 -7.17 6.50
C ALA A 97 4.29 -7.48 7.89
N LYS A 98 3.61 -8.31 8.70
CA LYS A 98 4.15 -8.87 9.96
C LYS A 98 5.31 -9.84 9.73
N LEU A 99 5.27 -10.63 8.66
CA LEU A 99 6.24 -11.69 8.35
C LEU A 99 7.47 -11.20 7.56
N VAL A 100 7.57 -9.91 7.24
CA VAL A 100 8.75 -9.33 6.59
C VAL A 100 9.97 -9.54 7.48
N ASP A 101 10.84 -10.43 7.01
CA ASP A 101 12.00 -10.98 7.74
C ASP A 101 13.07 -9.92 8.06
N VAL A 102 13.07 -8.81 7.30
CA VAL A 102 14.07 -7.73 7.41
C VAL A 102 13.68 -6.70 8.46
N GLN A 103 12.41 -6.30 8.48
CA GLN A 103 11.76 -5.47 9.49
C GLN A 103 10.28 -5.39 9.13
N SER A 104 9.36 -5.69 10.05
CA SER A 104 7.93 -5.56 9.79
C SER A 104 7.61 -4.14 9.31
N ALA A 105 6.91 -4.00 8.19
CA ALA A 105 6.43 -2.69 7.77
C ALA A 105 5.54 -2.11 8.87
N TYR A 106 5.60 -0.79 9.06
CA TYR A 106 4.80 -0.10 10.05
C TYR A 106 3.31 -0.18 9.69
N CYS A 107 2.99 0.00 8.40
CA CYS A 107 1.64 -0.02 7.88
C CYS A 107 1.54 -0.79 6.55
N ALA A 108 0.39 -1.42 6.33
CA ALA A 108 0.07 -2.08 5.08
C ALA A 108 -1.25 -1.53 4.53
N PHE A 109 -1.26 -1.20 3.25
CA PHE A 109 -2.40 -0.62 2.55
C PHE A 109 -2.75 -1.46 1.34
N VAL A 110 -4.06 -1.61 1.11
CA VAL A 110 -4.62 -2.17 -0.11
C VAL A 110 -5.44 -1.08 -0.77
N THR A 111 -5.31 -0.98 -2.08
CA THR A 111 -6.05 -0.02 -2.89
C THR A 111 -6.45 -0.64 -4.22
N ASN A 112 -7.62 -0.28 -4.72
CA ASN A 112 -8.07 -0.63 -6.06
C ASN A 112 -8.17 0.61 -6.95
N GLY A 113 -7.51 1.72 -6.58
CA GLY A 113 -7.63 2.98 -7.27
C GLY A 113 -8.88 3.78 -6.92
N HIS A 114 -9.94 3.20 -6.35
CA HIS A 114 -11.13 3.94 -5.91
C HIS A 114 -11.25 4.03 -4.38
N ASP A 115 -10.92 2.93 -3.73
CA ASP A 115 -10.94 2.73 -2.29
C ASP A 115 -9.52 2.47 -1.79
N LEU A 116 -9.28 2.88 -0.55
CA LEU A 116 -8.01 2.70 0.14
C LEU A 116 -8.32 2.16 1.53
N LYS A 117 -7.81 0.97 1.83
CA LYS A 117 -7.88 0.39 3.18
C LYS A 117 -6.49 0.12 3.69
N GLY A 118 -6.13 0.80 4.76
CA GLY A 118 -4.91 0.55 5.50
C GLY A 118 -5.15 -0.19 6.78
N VAL A 119 -4.09 -0.79 7.29
CA VAL A 119 -3.98 -1.21 8.67
C VAL A 119 -2.59 -0.92 9.20
N ASN A 120 -2.52 -0.58 10.48
CA ASN A 120 -1.27 -0.53 11.19
C ASN A 120 -0.87 -1.96 11.58
N VAL A 121 0.29 -2.40 11.13
CA VAL A 121 0.75 -3.79 11.28
C VAL A 121 1.08 -4.10 12.74
N SER A 122 1.61 -3.11 13.46
CA SER A 122 1.97 -3.23 14.86
C SER A 122 0.76 -3.33 15.79
N THR A 123 -0.30 -2.55 15.52
CA THR A 123 -1.49 -2.47 16.40
C THR A 123 -2.70 -3.24 15.87
N GLY A 124 -2.72 -3.58 14.57
CA GLY A 124 -3.89 -4.14 13.88
C GLY A 124 -5.02 -3.15 13.65
N ALA A 125 -4.83 -1.86 13.95
CA ALA A 125 -5.87 -0.85 13.78
C ALA A 125 -6.07 -0.50 12.30
N ALA A 126 -7.32 -0.40 11.85
CA ALA A 126 -7.64 0.09 10.51
C ALA A 126 -7.21 1.56 10.34
N MET A 127 -6.62 1.87 9.19
CA MET A 127 -6.14 3.19 8.84
C MET A 127 -6.90 3.70 7.61
N PRO A 128 -7.54 4.89 7.70
CA PRO A 128 -8.31 5.46 6.60
C PRO A 128 -7.42 6.08 5.50
N GLY A 129 -6.13 6.27 5.76
CA GLY A 129 -5.21 6.93 4.84
C GLY A 129 -3.75 6.64 5.17
N ILE A 130 -2.89 6.92 4.20
CA ILE A 130 -1.44 6.84 4.35
C ILE A 130 -1.00 8.10 5.12
N PRO A 131 -0.24 7.97 6.23
CA PRO A 131 0.14 9.10 7.08
C PRO A 131 1.03 10.13 6.39
#